data_AF-A0A9W7D906-F1
#
_entry.id   AF-A0A9W7D906-F1
#
_cell.length_a   1.000
_cell.length_b   1.000
_cell.length_c   1.000
_cell.angle_alpha   90.00
_cell.angle_beta   90.00
_cell.angle_gamma   90.00
#
_symmetry.space_group_name_H-M   'P 1'
#
loop_
_entity.id
_entity.type
_entity.pdbx_description
1 polymer ?
#
loop_
_entity_poly.entity_id
_entity_poly.type
_entity_poly.pdbx_seq_one_letter_code
_entity_poly.pdbx_strand_id
1 'polypeptide(L)'
;MASADLELTNPSRTLVSNTALISKTKYHRQQESPCQRGDNLVFSGHRQLVGEQEEEGYQTPKTVGGHFVGRSTSGQEFAWSQELLEEGMCGGAVVDATSNECVGIIEGIVPTIVQGDDEPPRHDREAHAAWEMRQALAGHVAFIPSADVRKFIEEPGDLLLTGMALPPTM
;
A
#
# COMPACT_ATOMS: atom_id res chain seq x y z
N MET A 1 -27.09 53.77 56.51
CA MET A 1 -27.54 53.30 55.18
C MET A 1 -26.57 52.20 54.77
N ALA A 2 -26.90 50.96 55.15
CA ALA A 2 -27.63 49.96 54.34
C ALA A 2 -26.63 49.19 53.45
N SER A 3 -26.27 47.96 53.84
CA SER A 3 -26.73 46.69 53.22
C SER A 3 -25.76 46.21 52.13
N ALA A 4 -25.48 44.94 51.91
CA ALA A 4 -25.85 43.69 52.57
C ALA A 4 -24.86 42.61 52.10
N ASP A 5 -24.74 41.55 52.89
CA ASP A 5 -24.22 40.26 52.48
C ASP A 5 -24.90 39.76 51.19
N LEU A 6 -24.10 39.12 50.32
CA LEU A 6 -24.62 38.09 49.43
C LEU A 6 -23.51 37.07 49.13
N GLU A 7 -23.64 35.91 49.78
CA GLU A 7 -23.08 34.64 49.32
C GLU A 7 -23.53 34.36 47.87
N LEU A 8 -22.65 33.79 47.06
CA LEU A 8 -23.03 32.95 45.91
C LEU A 8 -21.86 32.03 45.55
N THR A 9 -21.89 30.87 46.22
CA THR A 9 -21.70 29.52 45.67
C THR A 9 -20.87 29.34 44.38
N ASN A 10 -19.78 28.59 44.55
CA ASN A 10 -19.08 27.83 43.53
C ASN A 10 -20.03 26.79 42.89
N PRO A 11 -19.98 26.59 41.56
CA PRO A 11 -19.71 25.22 41.12
C PRO A 11 -18.79 25.12 39.89
N SER A 12 -17.90 24.12 40.01
CA SER A 12 -17.49 23.24 38.92
C SER A 12 -16.52 23.78 37.85
N ARG A 13 -15.25 23.48 38.12
CA ARG A 13 -14.27 22.94 37.16
C ARG A 13 -14.93 22.44 35.87
N THR A 14 -14.78 23.18 34.79
CA THR A 14 -14.87 22.61 33.44
C THR A 14 -13.45 22.43 32.95
N LEU A 15 -12.99 21.18 32.96
CA LEU A 15 -11.81 20.74 32.23
C LEU A 15 -12.01 21.15 30.77
N VAL A 16 -11.21 22.10 30.30
CA VAL A 16 -11.09 22.38 28.87
C VAL A 16 -10.40 21.16 28.28
N SER A 17 -11.22 20.27 27.71
CA SER A 17 -10.77 19.08 27.03
C SER A 17 -9.90 19.51 25.83
N ASN A 18 -8.60 19.19 25.88
CA ASN A 18 -7.71 19.20 24.72
C ASN A 18 -8.12 18.05 23.79
N THR A 19 -9.29 18.15 23.17
CA THR A 19 -9.71 17.21 22.11
C THR A 19 -9.25 17.76 20.77
N ALA A 20 -8.10 17.26 20.34
CA ALA A 20 -7.75 16.95 18.96
C ALA A 20 -8.18 17.96 17.88
N LEU A 21 -7.40 19.02 17.72
CA LEU A 21 -7.12 19.57 16.40
C LEU A 21 -5.89 18.84 15.84
N ILE A 22 -6.06 17.57 15.49
CA ILE A 22 -5.15 16.95 14.52
C ILE A 22 -5.55 17.58 13.19
N SER A 23 -4.77 18.60 12.82
CA SER A 23 -4.78 19.20 11.49
C SER A 23 -4.87 18.08 10.47
N LYS A 24 -5.85 18.16 9.57
CA LYS A 24 -5.98 17.26 8.42
C LYS A 24 -4.75 17.46 7.53
N THR A 25 -3.65 16.81 7.88
CA THR A 25 -2.53 16.60 6.99
C THR A 25 -3.08 15.96 5.73
N LYS A 26 -2.70 16.54 4.60
CA LYS A 26 -3.08 16.21 3.24
C LYS A 26 -2.83 14.71 2.98
N TYR A 27 -3.75 13.83 3.38
CA TYR A 27 -3.70 12.43 2.96
C TYR A 27 -3.68 12.44 1.44
N HIS A 28 -2.64 11.83 0.84
CA HIS A 28 -2.59 11.68 -0.60
C HIS A 28 -3.90 11.04 -1.03
N ARG A 29 -4.63 11.73 -1.91
CA ARG A 29 -5.94 11.28 -2.37
C ARG A 29 -5.71 9.94 -3.06
N GLN A 30 -6.44 8.93 -2.62
CA GLN A 30 -6.46 7.66 -3.32
C GLN A 30 -7.40 7.80 -4.52
N GLN A 31 -6.98 7.26 -5.66
CA GLN A 31 -7.77 7.33 -6.87
C GLN A 31 -9.07 6.53 -6.72
N GLU A 32 -10.20 7.09 -7.18
CA GLU A 32 -11.51 6.40 -7.17
C GLU A 32 -11.73 5.54 -8.43
N SER A 33 -11.03 5.86 -9.51
CA SER A 33 -11.14 5.16 -10.79
C SER A 33 -9.99 4.18 -11.00
N PRO A 34 -10.25 2.97 -11.54
CA PRO A 34 -9.20 2.04 -11.95
C PRO A 34 -8.17 2.65 -12.90
N CYS A 35 -6.93 2.16 -12.83
CA CYS A 35 -5.92 2.46 -13.85
C CYS A 35 -6.37 1.99 -15.24
N GLN A 36 -6.00 2.76 -16.26
CA GLN A 36 -6.17 2.43 -17.67
C GLN A 36 -4.84 2.02 -18.28
N ARG A 37 -4.91 1.13 -19.28
CA ARG A 37 -3.72 0.64 -19.97
C ARG A 37 -2.92 1.81 -20.56
N GLY A 38 -1.66 1.93 -20.16
CA GLY A 38 -0.76 3.00 -20.57
C GLY A 38 -0.69 4.19 -19.60
N ASP A 39 -1.48 4.21 -18.51
CA ASP A 39 -1.33 5.23 -17.46
C ASP A 39 0.09 5.21 -16.91
N ASN A 40 0.70 6.39 -16.78
CA ASN A 40 2.07 6.53 -16.30
C ASN A 40 2.09 6.36 -14.78
N LEU A 41 2.92 5.45 -14.30
CA LEU A 41 3.02 5.11 -12.88
C LEU A 41 4.41 5.42 -12.33
N VAL A 42 4.46 5.74 -11.04
CA VAL A 42 5.67 5.84 -10.24
C VAL A 42 5.56 4.86 -9.08
N PHE A 43 6.52 3.94 -8.97
CA PHE A 43 6.67 3.01 -7.86
C PHE A 43 7.61 3.62 -6.84
N SER A 44 7.13 3.89 -5.63
CA SER A 44 7.89 4.55 -4.57
C SER A 44 8.00 3.63 -3.37
N GLY A 45 9.22 3.27 -2.99
CA GLY A 45 9.49 2.39 -1.85
C GLY A 45 10.88 2.61 -1.30
N HIS A 46 11.43 1.57 -0.68
CA HIS A 46 12.81 1.55 -0.22
C HIS A 46 13.56 0.43 -0.93
N ARG A 47 14.84 0.64 -1.19
CA ARG A 47 15.75 -0.47 -1.53
C ARG A 47 16.55 -0.86 -0.30
N GLN A 48 16.76 -2.15 -0.13
CA GLN A 48 17.60 -2.70 0.93
C GLN A 48 19.04 -2.86 0.40
N LEU A 49 19.99 -2.21 1.05
CA LEU A 49 21.42 -2.37 0.81
C LEU A 49 21.96 -3.38 1.81
N VAL A 50 22.42 -4.53 1.33
CA VAL A 50 23.07 -5.54 2.16
C VAL A 50 24.51 -5.10 2.38
N GLY A 51 24.83 -4.66 3.61
CA GLY A 51 26.21 -4.41 4.03
C GLY A 51 26.91 -5.71 4.40
N GLU A 52 28.22 -5.80 4.19
CA GLU A 52 29.02 -7.00 4.52
C GLU A 52 29.11 -7.29 6.04
N GLN A 53 28.63 -6.40 6.92
CA GLN A 53 28.87 -6.45 8.38
C GLN A 53 27.67 -6.11 9.28
N GLU A 54 26.48 -5.81 8.77
CA GLU A 54 25.31 -5.49 9.60
C GLU A 54 24.17 -6.48 9.35
N GLU A 55 23.71 -7.15 10.41
CA GLU A 55 22.62 -8.15 10.39
C GLU A 55 21.26 -7.55 9.97
N GLU A 56 21.13 -6.23 9.96
CA GLU A 56 19.98 -5.48 9.44
C GLU A 56 20.47 -4.52 8.34
N GLY A 57 20.14 -4.81 7.08
CA GLY A 57 20.58 -4.01 5.94
C GLY A 57 20.06 -2.57 5.96
N TYR A 58 20.88 -1.62 5.48
CA TYR A 58 20.51 -0.20 5.39
C TYR A 58 19.48 0.03 4.27
N GLN A 59 18.39 0.74 4.57
CA GLN A 59 17.32 1.03 3.60
C GLN A 59 17.38 2.47 3.10
N THR A 60 17.29 2.67 1.79
CA THR A 60 17.22 4.01 1.18
C THR A 60 15.98 4.17 0.31
N PRO A 61 15.33 5.35 0.30
CA PRO A 61 14.22 5.61 -0.62
C PRO A 61 14.62 5.40 -2.09
N LYS A 62 13.72 4.81 -2.87
CA LYS A 62 13.87 4.62 -4.31
C LYS A 62 12.54 4.84 -5.03
N THR A 63 12.62 5.45 -6.20
CA THR A 63 11.48 5.60 -7.11
C THR A 63 11.81 5.02 -8.48
N VAL A 64 10.83 4.34 -9.08
CA VAL A 64 10.95 3.72 -10.40
C VAL A 64 9.78 4.15 -11.26
N GLY A 65 10.04 4.62 -12.49
CA GLY A 65 8.99 4.95 -13.45
C GLY A 65 8.45 3.71 -14.16
N GLY A 66 7.21 3.79 -14.63
CA GLY A 66 6.57 2.69 -15.35
C GLY A 66 5.24 3.07 -15.98
N HIS A 67 4.50 2.06 -16.42
CA HIS A 67 3.13 2.25 -16.91
C HIS A 67 2.24 1.03 -16.65
N PHE A 68 0.95 1.28 -16.47
CA PHE A 68 -0.04 0.22 -16.24
C PHE A 68 -0.21 -0.67 -17.49
N VAL A 69 -0.18 -1.98 -17.30
CA VAL A 69 -0.28 -2.98 -18.39
C VAL A 69 -1.68 -3.57 -18.45
N GLY A 70 -2.25 -3.97 -17.32
CA GLY A 70 -3.55 -4.61 -17.27
C GLY A 70 -3.83 -5.33 -15.96
N ARG A 71 -4.95 -6.06 -15.93
CA ARG A 71 -5.45 -6.75 -14.74
C ARG A 71 -5.72 -8.22 -15.05
N SER A 72 -5.43 -9.12 -14.10
CA SER A 72 -5.87 -10.51 -14.16
C SER A 72 -7.38 -10.62 -13.96
N THR A 73 -7.93 -11.81 -14.24
CA THR A 73 -9.30 -12.16 -13.86
C THR A 73 -9.51 -12.23 -12.35
N SER A 74 -8.45 -12.44 -11.56
CA SER A 74 -8.49 -12.48 -10.09
C SER A 74 -8.45 -11.09 -9.43
N GLY A 75 -8.30 -10.01 -10.20
CA GLY A 75 -8.22 -8.66 -9.66
C GLY A 75 -6.80 -8.11 -9.51
N GLN A 76 -5.77 -8.94 -9.67
CA GLN A 76 -4.37 -8.52 -9.60
C GLN A 76 -4.04 -7.52 -10.70
N GLU A 77 -3.41 -6.40 -10.34
CA GLU A 77 -2.97 -5.40 -11.29
C GLU A 77 -1.48 -5.52 -11.61
N PHE A 78 -1.14 -5.30 -12.88
CA PHE A 78 0.21 -5.42 -13.40
C PHE A 78 0.65 -4.14 -14.10
N ALA A 79 1.92 -3.80 -13.92
CA ALA A 79 2.54 -2.65 -14.54
C ALA A 79 3.97 -2.95 -14.98
N TRP A 80 4.36 -2.38 -16.11
CA TRP A 80 5.72 -2.42 -16.59
C TRP A 80 6.55 -1.38 -15.84
N SER A 81 7.77 -1.71 -15.46
CA SER A 81 8.71 -0.78 -14.82
C SER A 81 9.95 -0.59 -15.70
N GLN A 82 10.53 0.62 -15.67
CA GLN A 82 11.75 0.97 -16.41
C GLN A 82 12.97 0.17 -15.97
N GLU A 83 12.96 -0.28 -14.71
CA GLU A 83 13.96 -1.14 -14.11
C GLU A 83 13.26 -2.15 -13.19
N LEU A 84 13.94 -3.27 -12.94
CA LEU A 84 13.43 -4.29 -12.02
C LEU A 84 13.40 -3.71 -10.60
N LEU A 85 12.28 -3.90 -9.90
CA LEU A 85 12.16 -3.42 -8.52
C LEU A 85 13.09 -4.24 -7.61
N GLU A 86 13.82 -3.54 -6.74
CA GLU A 86 14.78 -4.12 -5.82
C GLU A 86 14.08 -4.65 -4.56
N GLU A 87 14.77 -5.55 -3.84
CA GLU A 87 14.32 -6.00 -2.51
C GLU A 87 14.11 -4.80 -1.58
N GLY A 88 13.03 -4.87 -0.79
CA GLY A 88 12.57 -3.78 0.07
C GLY A 88 11.49 -2.88 -0.55
N MET A 89 11.24 -2.96 -1.85
CA MET A 89 10.23 -2.12 -2.52
C MET A 89 8.80 -2.60 -2.30
N CYS A 90 8.59 -3.87 -1.93
CA CYS A 90 7.28 -4.42 -1.57
C CYS A 90 6.66 -3.63 -0.42
N GLY A 91 5.35 -3.36 -0.48
CA GLY A 91 4.66 -2.47 0.44
C GLY A 91 4.79 -0.97 0.09
N GLY A 92 5.63 -0.61 -0.88
CA GLY A 92 5.73 0.76 -1.38
C GLY A 92 4.49 1.22 -2.13
N ALA A 93 4.34 2.53 -2.32
CA ALA A 93 3.19 3.11 -3.02
C ALA A 93 3.34 3.02 -4.54
N VAL A 94 2.23 2.77 -5.22
CA VAL A 94 2.08 2.99 -6.66
C VAL A 94 1.29 4.27 -6.86
N VAL A 95 1.87 5.22 -7.58
CA VAL A 95 1.33 6.57 -7.76
C VAL A 95 1.09 6.84 -9.24
N ASP A 96 -0.08 7.36 -9.60
CA ASP A 96 -0.31 7.88 -10.95
C ASP A 96 0.50 9.17 -11.14
N ALA A 97 1.34 9.21 -12.16
CA ALA A 97 2.26 10.32 -12.39
C ALA A 97 1.56 11.62 -12.82
N THR A 98 0.32 11.54 -13.30
CA THR A 98 -0.47 12.67 -13.81
C THR A 98 -1.29 13.31 -12.69
N SER A 99 -2.01 12.49 -11.92
CA SER A 99 -2.90 12.93 -10.84
C SER A 99 -2.17 13.06 -9.50
N ASN A 100 -1.00 12.42 -9.36
CA ASN A 100 -0.27 12.27 -8.11
C ASN A 100 -1.12 11.60 -7.01
N GLU A 101 -2.05 10.73 -7.41
CA GLU A 101 -2.90 9.95 -6.53
C GLU A 101 -2.30 8.55 -6.31
N CYS A 102 -2.50 8.00 -5.10
CA CYS A 102 -2.11 6.63 -4.81
C CYS A 102 -3.11 5.66 -5.45
N VAL A 103 -2.63 4.85 -6.39
CA VAL A 103 -3.43 3.88 -7.13
C VAL A 103 -3.27 2.46 -6.61
N GLY A 104 -2.29 2.21 -5.75
CA GLY A 104 -2.11 0.91 -5.13
C GLY A 104 -0.84 0.78 -4.29
N ILE A 105 -0.54 -0.45 -3.91
CA ILE A 105 0.64 -0.84 -3.13
C ILE A 105 1.39 -1.93 -3.89
N ILE A 106 2.71 -1.78 -4.01
CA ILE A 106 3.60 -2.75 -4.64
C ILE A 106 3.50 -4.06 -3.86
N GLU A 107 3.10 -5.13 -4.54
CA GLU A 107 3.12 -6.48 -3.94
C GLU A 107 4.48 -7.14 -4.16
N GLY A 108 5.01 -7.02 -5.38
CA GLY A 108 6.31 -7.54 -5.75
C GLY A 108 6.56 -7.55 -7.25
N ILE A 109 7.55 -8.31 -7.66
CA ILE A 109 7.86 -8.56 -9.07
C ILE A 109 7.29 -9.91 -9.50
N VAL A 110 6.79 -9.99 -10.73
CA VAL A 110 6.46 -11.28 -11.34
C VAL A 110 7.78 -12.00 -11.61
N PRO A 111 8.03 -13.18 -11.01
CA PRO A 111 9.33 -13.84 -11.09
C PRO A 111 9.68 -14.18 -12.54
N THR A 112 10.95 -13.97 -12.91
CA THR A 112 11.48 -14.50 -14.17
C THR A 112 11.56 -16.01 -14.09
N ILE A 113 10.98 -16.69 -15.07
CA ILE A 113 10.93 -18.14 -15.13
C ILE A 113 12.34 -18.73 -15.18
N VAL A 114 12.65 -19.63 -14.25
CA VAL A 114 13.93 -20.37 -14.13
C VAL A 114 13.76 -21.82 -14.58
N GLN A 115 14.88 -22.53 -14.77
CA GLN A 115 14.87 -23.95 -15.20
C GLN A 115 13.91 -24.79 -14.35
N GLY A 116 12.89 -25.37 -14.98
CA GLY A 116 11.84 -26.18 -14.35
C GLY A 116 10.41 -25.69 -14.59
N ASP A 117 10.21 -24.48 -15.10
CA ASP A 117 8.88 -23.96 -15.47
C ASP A 117 8.53 -24.33 -16.94
N ASP A 118 8.44 -25.64 -17.18
CA ASP A 118 8.18 -26.20 -18.50
C ASP A 118 6.80 -25.78 -19.03
N GLU A 119 6.70 -25.52 -20.34
CA GLU A 119 5.43 -25.21 -21.01
C GLU A 119 4.40 -26.34 -20.74
N PRO A 120 3.24 -26.03 -20.13
CA PRO A 120 2.20 -27.02 -19.92
C PRO A 120 1.73 -27.63 -21.25
N PRO A 121 1.26 -28.89 -21.27
CA PRO A 121 0.70 -29.49 -22.47
C PRO A 121 -0.44 -28.64 -23.06
N ARG A 122 -0.38 -28.32 -24.35
CA ARG A 122 -1.36 -27.44 -25.05
C ARG A 122 -2.84 -27.87 -24.97
N HIS A 123 -3.11 -29.12 -24.59
CA HIS A 123 -4.48 -29.59 -24.39
C HIS A 123 -5.10 -29.06 -23.09
N ASP A 124 -4.27 -28.70 -22.11
CA ASP A 124 -4.68 -27.94 -20.93
C ASP A 124 -4.62 -26.45 -21.24
N ARG A 125 -5.70 -25.95 -21.86
CA ARG A 125 -5.79 -24.55 -22.33
C ARG A 125 -5.67 -23.54 -21.20
N GLU A 126 -6.15 -23.87 -20.01
CA GLU A 126 -6.14 -22.96 -18.88
C GLU A 126 -4.73 -22.84 -18.30
N ALA A 127 -4.06 -23.97 -18.08
CA ALA A 127 -2.66 -23.97 -17.64
C ALA A 127 -1.74 -23.28 -18.65
N HIS A 128 -1.97 -23.52 -19.95
CA HIS A 128 -1.19 -22.90 -21.03
C HIS A 128 -1.39 -21.38 -21.08
N ALA A 129 -2.63 -20.89 -21.01
CA ALA A 129 -2.91 -19.45 -20.99
C ALA A 129 -2.33 -18.76 -19.74
N ALA A 130 -2.39 -19.41 -18.57
CA ALA A 130 -1.78 -18.89 -17.34
C ALA A 130 -0.23 -18.85 -17.43
N TRP A 131 0.37 -19.84 -18.08
CA TRP A 131 1.81 -19.85 -18.35
C TRP A 131 2.22 -18.75 -19.33
N GLU A 132 1.50 -18.57 -20.45
CA GLU A 132 1.75 -17.49 -21.42
C GLU A 132 1.63 -16.11 -20.78
N MET A 133 0.62 -15.90 -19.93
CA MET A 133 0.44 -14.66 -19.18
C MET A 133 1.62 -14.41 -18.23
N ARG A 134 2.07 -15.42 -17.48
CA ARG A 134 3.24 -15.29 -16.59
C ARG A 134 4.51 -14.97 -17.38
N GLN A 135 4.72 -15.62 -18.53
CA GLN A 135 5.83 -15.32 -19.43
C GLN A 135 5.78 -13.87 -19.93
N ALA A 136 4.60 -13.40 -20.31
CA ALA A 136 4.42 -12.02 -20.80
C ALA A 136 4.60 -10.95 -19.70
N LEU A 137 4.46 -11.34 -18.43
CA LEU A 137 4.55 -10.43 -17.28
C LEU A 137 5.86 -10.59 -16.48
N ALA A 138 6.71 -11.54 -16.83
CA ALA A 138 7.96 -11.79 -16.12
C ALA A 138 8.84 -10.53 -16.03
N GLY A 139 9.28 -10.20 -14.82
CA GLY A 139 10.05 -8.99 -14.53
C GLY A 139 9.22 -7.70 -14.48
N HIS A 140 7.89 -7.77 -14.62
CA HIS A 140 6.98 -6.65 -14.39
C HIS A 140 6.51 -6.61 -12.93
N VAL A 141 5.84 -5.52 -12.57
CA VAL A 141 5.35 -5.24 -11.22
C VAL A 141 3.93 -5.78 -11.06
N ALA A 142 3.68 -6.52 -9.99
CA ALA A 142 2.35 -6.80 -9.50
C ALA A 142 2.04 -5.87 -8.32
N PHE A 143 0.84 -5.31 -8.30
CA PHE A 143 0.42 -4.42 -7.21
C PHE A 143 -1.05 -4.62 -6.85
N ILE A 144 -1.36 -4.29 -5.59
CA ILE A 144 -2.70 -4.35 -5.02
C ILE A 144 -3.38 -3.00 -5.28
N PRO A 145 -4.55 -2.97 -5.94
CA PRO A 145 -5.28 -1.73 -6.20
C PRO A 145 -5.67 -1.01 -4.91
N SER A 146 -5.65 0.33 -4.93
CA SER A 146 -5.99 1.15 -3.75
C SER A 146 -7.41 0.90 -3.24
N ALA A 147 -8.35 0.53 -4.12
CA ALA A 147 -9.71 0.16 -3.76
C ALA A 147 -9.75 -1.10 -2.88
N ASP A 148 -8.92 -2.11 -3.18
CA ASP A 148 -8.85 -3.35 -2.41
C ASP A 148 -8.15 -3.11 -1.07
N VAL A 149 -7.10 -2.28 -1.05
CA VAL A 149 -6.45 -1.83 0.19
C VAL A 149 -7.45 -1.08 1.09
N ARG A 150 -8.28 -0.20 0.51
CA ARG A 150 -9.29 0.54 1.27
C ARG A 150 -10.33 -0.41 1.84
N LYS A 151 -10.86 -1.31 1.02
CA LYS A 151 -11.83 -2.31 1.46
C LYS A 151 -11.28 -3.14 2.61
N PHE A 152 -10.01 -3.56 2.52
CA PHE A 152 -9.34 -4.28 3.58
C PHE A 152 -9.23 -3.47 4.89
N ILE A 153 -8.94 -2.16 4.80
CA ILE A 153 -8.86 -1.27 5.98
C ILE A 153 -10.25 -1.06 6.61
N GLU A 154 -11.29 -0.93 5.79
CA GLU A 154 -12.67 -0.69 6.24
C GLU A 154 -13.32 -1.96 6.80
N GLU A 155 -12.96 -3.12 6.25
CA GLU A 155 -13.52 -4.44 6.58
C GLU A 155 -12.40 -5.45 6.92
N PRO A 156 -11.62 -5.24 7.99
CA PRO A 156 -10.48 -6.10 8.31
C PRO A 156 -10.88 -7.50 8.82
N GLY A 157 -12.18 -7.76 9.03
CA GLY A 157 -12.68 -9.01 9.59
C GLY A 157 -12.10 -9.31 10.99
N ASP A 158 -11.68 -10.56 11.21
CA ASP A 158 -11.10 -11.05 12.47
C ASP A 158 -9.56 -10.91 12.53
N LEU A 159 -8.96 -10.04 11.72
CA LEU A 159 -7.52 -9.83 11.74
C LEU A 159 -7.06 -9.26 13.07
N LEU A 160 -6.27 -10.06 13.79
CA LEU A 160 -5.50 -9.59 14.93
C LEU A 160 -4.43 -8.62 14.43
N LEU A 161 -4.55 -7.35 14.80
CA LEU A 161 -3.47 -6.37 14.71
C LEU A 161 -2.30 -6.84 15.57
N THR A 162 -1.40 -7.62 14.96
CA THR A 162 -0.14 -8.01 15.60
C THR A 162 0.78 -6.80 15.64
N GLY A 163 1.52 -6.61 16.75
CA GLY A 163 2.42 -5.48 16.93
C GLY A 163 1.85 -4.28 17.71
N MET A 164 0.56 -4.29 18.07
CA MET A 164 0.07 -3.43 19.17
C MET A 164 -0.15 -4.31 20.40
N ALA A 165 0.55 -4.00 21.50
CA ALA A 165 0.23 -4.62 22.78
C ALA A 165 -1.24 -4.31 23.12
N LEU A 166 -2.10 -5.33 23.12
CA LEU A 166 -3.46 -5.18 23.63
C LEU A 166 -3.37 -4.82 25.13
N PRO A 167 -4.08 -3.79 25.61
CA PRO A 167 -4.08 -3.49 27.03
C PRO A 167 -4.57 -4.71 27.84
N PRO A 168 -4.01 -4.95 29.03
CA PRO A 168 -4.13 -6.23 29.76
C PRO A 168 -5.50 -6.51 30.40
N THR A 169 -6.60 -5.96 29.88
CA THR A 169 -7.93 -6.18 30.43
C THR A 169 -8.95 -6.37 29.31
N MET A 170 -9.08 -7.62 28.86
CA MET A 170 -10.37 -8.19 28.46
C MET A 170 -10.86 -9.09 29.58
#